data_AF-A0A1Z4RY42-F1
#
_entry.id   AF-A0A1Z4RY42-F1
#
_cell.length_a   1.000
_cell.length_b   1.000
_cell.length_c   1.000
_cell.angle_alpha   90.00
_cell.angle_beta   90.00
_cell.angle_gamma   90.00
#
_symmetry.space_group_name_H-M   'P 1'
#
loop_
_entity.id
_entity.type
_entity.pdbx_description
1 polymer ?
#
loop_
_entity_poly.entity_id
_entity_poly.type
_entity_poly.pdbx_seq_one_letter_code
_entity_poly.pdbx_strand_id
1 'polypeptide(L)'
;MNNQSKNPWNPFVPTEKDLVRTEELANKNAVMAGVLSFVFFPVGLIYLNRAINSLKILGYTVAISLILGLSTNTEENSNDLSNLVSCLGLGALTTEQVMTVNKARARRQGKSTSTVDQFNMNDKYAKLKELKLKHENNEISTEEFQIEKQKLLDSV
;
A
#
# COMPACT_ATOMS: atom_id res chain seq x y z
N MET A 1 23.89 -23.34 12.57
CA MET A 1 22.70 -22.48 12.82
C MET A 1 23.13 -21.40 13.80
N ASN A 2 23.33 -20.17 13.32
CA ASN A 2 23.84 -19.07 14.15
C ASN A 2 22.72 -18.57 15.06
N ASN A 3 22.81 -18.88 16.35
CA ASN A 3 22.05 -18.25 17.42
C ASN A 3 22.61 -16.85 17.68
N GLN A 4 22.39 -15.92 16.75
CA GLN A 4 22.55 -14.50 17.07
C GLN A 4 21.41 -14.12 18.01
N SER A 5 21.73 -13.72 19.24
CA SER A 5 20.78 -13.17 20.19
C SER A 5 20.01 -12.04 19.52
N LYS A 6 18.72 -12.24 19.24
CA LYS A 6 17.86 -11.21 18.66
C LYS A 6 17.88 -10.02 19.61
N ASN A 7 18.51 -8.92 19.20
CA ASN A 7 18.49 -7.68 19.96
C ASN A 7 17.01 -7.25 20.10
N PRO A 8 16.46 -7.20 21.32
CA PRO A 8 15.04 -6.90 21.54
C PRO A 8 14.67 -5.47 21.12
N TRP A 9 15.67 -4.61 20.91
CA TRP A 9 15.51 -3.22 20.47
C TRP A 9 15.76 -3.01 18.99
N ASN A 10 15.88 -4.07 18.18
CA ASN A 10 16.05 -3.91 16.74
C ASN A 10 14.70 -3.56 16.08
N PRO A 11 14.48 -2.32 15.61
CA PRO A 11 13.21 -1.91 15.00
C PRO A 11 12.96 -2.55 13.63
N PHE A 12 13.98 -3.20 13.05
CA PHE A 12 13.89 -3.88 11.75
C PHE A 12 13.47 -5.34 11.87
N VAL A 13 13.45 -5.91 13.08
CA VAL A 13 12.98 -7.27 13.33
C VAL A 13 11.54 -7.19 13.82
N PRO A 14 10.55 -7.74 13.07
CA PRO A 14 9.17 -7.74 13.51
C PRO A 14 9.03 -8.52 14.81
N THR A 15 8.25 -7.97 15.75
CA THR A 15 7.95 -8.68 17.00
C THR A 15 6.98 -9.83 16.74
N GLU A 16 6.91 -10.78 17.67
CA GLU A 16 5.98 -11.91 17.60
C GLU A 16 4.52 -11.45 17.43
N LYS A 17 4.15 -10.36 18.12
CA LYS A 17 2.84 -9.72 17.98
C LYS A 17 2.58 -9.21 16.56
N ASP A 18 3.60 -8.67 15.90
CA ASP A 18 3.48 -8.17 14.52
C ASP A 18 3.34 -9.32 13.51
N LEU A 19 4.01 -10.44 13.76
CA LEU A 19 3.90 -11.65 12.94
C LEU A 19 2.50 -12.25 13.03
N VAL A 20 2.00 -12.48 14.26
CA VAL A 20 0.65 -13.02 14.50
C VAL A 20 -0.42 -12.12 13.85
N ARG A 21 -0.29 -10.80 14.01
CA ARG A 21 -1.21 -9.85 13.38
C ARG A 21 -1.14 -9.90 11.86
N THR A 22 0.07 -10.02 11.30
CA THR A 22 0.26 -10.12 9.85
C THR A 22 -0.35 -11.40 9.30
N GLU A 23 -0.21 -12.52 9.99
CA GLU A 23 -0.83 -13.79 9.61
C GLU A 23 -2.36 -13.72 9.67
N GLU A 24 -2.92 -13.18 10.76
CA GLU A 24 -4.36 -12.99 10.91
C GLU A 24 -4.93 -12.18 9.74
N LEU A 25 -4.29 -11.04 9.42
CA LEU A 25 -4.71 -10.14 8.34
C LEU A 25 -4.52 -10.77 6.95
N ALA A 26 -3.42 -11.50 6.73
CA ALA A 26 -3.13 -12.14 5.45
C ALA A 26 -4.19 -13.20 5.09
N ASN A 27 -4.76 -13.86 6.10
CA ASN A 27 -5.81 -14.86 5.94
C ASN A 27 -7.20 -14.25 5.64
N LYS A 28 -7.40 -12.94 5.83
CA LYS A 28 -8.66 -12.26 5.50
C LYS A 28 -8.80 -12.07 3.99
N ASN A 29 -10.03 -11.89 3.51
CA ASN A 29 -10.30 -11.57 2.12
C ASN A 29 -10.28 -10.05 1.90
N ALA A 30 -9.43 -9.57 1.00
CA ALA A 30 -9.29 -8.14 0.69
C ALA A 30 -10.57 -7.55 0.08
N VAL A 31 -11.27 -8.30 -0.77
CA VAL A 31 -12.55 -7.87 -1.34
C VAL A 31 -13.60 -7.74 -0.24
N MET A 32 -13.64 -8.72 0.67
CA MET A 32 -14.60 -8.70 1.78
C MET A 32 -14.29 -7.58 2.78
N ALA A 33 -13.01 -7.30 3.05
CA ALA A 33 -12.59 -6.14 3.82
C ALA A 33 -13.09 -4.83 3.18
N GLY A 34 -12.96 -4.69 1.86
CA GLY A 34 -13.46 -3.52 1.13
C GLY A 34 -14.98 -3.38 1.20
N VAL A 35 -15.72 -4.45 0.89
CA VAL A 35 -17.19 -4.44 0.91
C VAL A 35 -17.72 -4.14 2.30
N LEU A 36 -17.19 -4.82 3.34
CA LEU A 36 -17.60 -4.58 4.71
C LEU A 36 -17.27 -3.16 5.17
N SER A 37 -16.10 -2.63 4.84
CA SER A 37 -15.72 -1.27 5.24
C SER A 37 -16.47 -0.17 4.50
N PHE A 38 -16.90 -0.40 3.25
CA PHE A 38 -17.64 0.57 2.47
C PHE A 38 -19.14 0.56 2.79
N VAL A 39 -19.76 -0.62 2.84
CA VAL A 39 -21.21 -0.75 3.03
C VAL A 39 -21.60 -0.71 4.50
N PHE A 40 -20.81 -1.35 5.37
CA PHE A 40 -21.08 -1.49 6.79
C PHE A 40 -19.84 -1.18 7.61
N PHE A 41 -19.39 0.07 7.56
CA PHE A 41 -18.13 0.53 8.16
C PHE A 41 -17.80 -0.12 9.54
N PRO A 42 -18.72 -0.16 10.53
CA PRO A 42 -18.44 -0.81 11.82
C PRO A 42 -18.08 -2.30 11.72
N VAL A 43 -18.72 -3.03 10.80
CA VAL A 43 -18.46 -4.46 10.58
C VAL A 43 -17.09 -4.68 9.96
N GLY A 44 -16.66 -3.79 9.05
CA GLY A 44 -15.30 -3.82 8.51
C GLY A 44 -14.23 -3.64 9.58
N LEU A 45 -14.48 -2.80 10.60
CA LEU A 45 -13.56 -2.60 11.73
C LEU A 45 -13.41 -3.84 12.60
N ILE A 46 -14.54 -4.51 12.89
CA ILE A 46 -14.59 -5.74 13.67
C ILE A 46 -13.89 -6.88 12.90
N TYR A 47 -14.17 -6.99 11.60
CA TYR A 47 -13.62 -8.03 10.74
C TYR A 47 -12.08 -8.05 10.70
N LEU A 48 -11.47 -6.86 10.75
CA LEU A 48 -10.01 -6.66 10.70
C LEU A 48 -9.37 -6.39 12.07
N ASN A 49 -10.17 -6.34 13.14
CA ASN A 49 -9.72 -6.02 14.50
C ASN A 49 -8.82 -4.76 14.54
N ARG A 50 -9.26 -3.69 13.85
CA ARG A 50 -8.42 -2.52 13.53
C ARG A 50 -9.10 -1.17 13.74
N ALA A 51 -10.09 -1.15 14.63
CA ALA A 51 -10.88 0.04 14.98
C ALA A 51 -10.01 1.27 15.32
N ILE A 52 -8.91 1.09 16.06
CA ILE A 52 -8.03 2.19 16.49
C ILE A 52 -7.37 2.91 15.30
N ASN A 53 -6.98 2.18 14.25
CA ASN A 53 -6.32 2.79 13.09
C ASN A 53 -7.32 3.58 12.24
N SER A 54 -8.53 3.04 12.05
CA SER A 54 -9.59 3.72 11.30
C SER A 54 -10.14 4.94 12.03
N LEU A 55 -10.08 4.94 13.37
CA LEU A 55 -10.42 6.11 14.17
C LEU A 55 -9.50 7.31 13.87
N LYS A 56 -8.23 7.08 13.51
CA LYS A 56 -7.33 8.16 13.08
C LYS A 56 -7.79 8.80 11.78
N ILE A 57 -8.19 7.98 10.80
CA ILE A 57 -8.69 8.45 9.50
C ILE A 57 -10.00 9.22 9.70
N LEU A 58 -10.90 8.71 10.54
CA LEU A 58 -12.12 9.42 10.93
C LEU A 58 -11.81 10.78 11.56
N GLY A 59 -10.82 10.82 12.47
CA GLY A 59 -10.35 12.07 13.08
C GLY A 59 -9.84 13.08 12.05
N TYR A 60 -9.07 12.63 11.04
CA TYR A 60 -8.64 13.50 9.95
C TYR A 60 -9.81 14.00 9.10
N THR A 61 -10.79 13.15 8.80
CA THR A 61 -11.99 13.55 8.06
C THR A 61 -12.79 14.61 8.82
N VAL A 62 -12.95 14.46 10.14
CA VAL A 62 -13.61 15.44 11.00
C VAL A 62 -12.82 16.75 11.03
N ALA A 63 -11.50 16.70 11.21
CA ALA A 63 -10.67 17.90 11.20
C ALA A 63 -10.77 18.66 9.87
N ILE A 64 -10.71 17.95 8.74
CA ILE A 64 -10.87 18.54 7.40
C ILE A 64 -12.26 19.17 7.24
N SER A 65 -13.33 18.48 7.66
CA SER A 65 -14.69 19.02 7.59
C SER A 65 -14.84 20.31 8.40
N LEU A 66 -14.19 20.38 9.58
CA LEU A 66 -14.26 21.54 10.47
C LEU A 66 -13.47 22.72 9.89
N ILE A 67 -12.28 22.47 9.33
CA ILE A 67 -11.49 23.51 8.64
C ILE A 67 -12.27 24.08 7.44
N LEU A 68 -12.88 23.21 6.62
CA LEU A 68 -13.64 23.64 5.45
C LEU A 68 -14.92 24.39 5.86
N GLY A 69 -15.62 23.93 6.90
CA GLY A 69 -16.80 24.61 7.44
C GLY A 69 -16.51 25.99 8.02
N LEU A 70 -15.35 26.17 8.68
CA LEU A 70 -14.93 27.48 9.20
C LEU A 70 -14.38 28.42 8.12
N SER A 71 -13.85 27.87 7.02
CA SER A 71 -13.22 28.65 5.94
C SER A 71 -14.20 29.11 4.86
N THR A 72 -15.42 28.59 4.84
CA THR A 72 -16.39 28.87 3.76
C THR A 72 -17.66 29.50 4.32
N ASN A 73 -18.06 30.66 3.79
CA ASN A 73 -19.35 31.29 4.11
C ASN A 73 -20.46 30.46 3.43
N THR A 74 -20.93 29.41 4.09
CA THR A 74 -21.69 28.32 3.47
C THR A 74 -23.18 28.39 3.81
N GLU A 75 -23.95 29.12 3.00
CA GLU A 75 -25.43 28.97 2.99
C GLU A 75 -25.95 28.16 1.80
N GLU A 76 -25.27 28.14 0.63
CA GLU A 76 -25.83 27.47 -0.57
C GLU A 76 -25.21 26.09 -0.92
N ASN A 77 -23.98 25.76 -0.50
CA ASN A 77 -23.26 24.53 -0.95
C ASN A 77 -22.73 23.61 0.17
N SER A 78 -23.22 23.76 1.40
CA SER A 78 -22.76 22.97 2.55
C SER A 78 -23.02 21.47 2.41
N ASN A 79 -24.16 21.10 1.80
CA ASN A 79 -24.54 19.70 1.60
C ASN A 79 -23.63 18.97 0.60
N ASP A 80 -23.26 19.61 -0.51
CA ASP A 80 -22.40 19.01 -1.53
C ASP A 80 -20.96 18.83 -1.03
N LEU A 81 -20.44 19.82 -0.30
CA LEU A 81 -19.11 19.75 0.30
C LEU A 81 -19.05 18.69 1.41
N SER A 82 -20.08 18.60 2.25
CA SER A 82 -20.20 17.56 3.28
C SER A 82 -20.28 16.15 2.68
N ASN A 83 -21.07 15.97 1.62
CA ASN A 83 -21.18 14.70 0.89
C ASN A 83 -19.83 14.30 0.26
N LEU A 84 -19.11 15.25 -0.33
CA LEU A 84 -17.79 15.00 -0.92
C LEU A 84 -16.76 14.60 0.13
N VAL A 85 -16.68 15.33 1.26
CA VAL A 85 -15.77 14.99 2.36
C VAL A 85 -16.10 13.62 2.95
N SER A 86 -17.39 13.30 3.09
CA SER A 86 -17.86 11.99 3.56
C SER A 86 -17.48 10.85 2.60
N CYS A 87 -17.67 11.04 1.29
CA CYS A 87 -17.26 10.08 0.26
C CYS A 87 -15.74 9.86 0.24
N LEU A 88 -14.95 10.93 0.35
CA LEU A 88 -13.50 10.84 0.43
C LEU A 88 -13.03 10.15 1.71
N GLY A 89 -13.66 10.44 2.85
CA GLY A 89 -13.39 9.77 4.12
C GLY A 89 -13.66 8.27 4.04
N LEU A 90 -14.83 7.88 3.53
CA LEU A 90 -15.21 6.47 3.37
C LEU A 90 -14.33 5.75 2.35
N GLY A 91 -13.97 6.41 1.25
CA GLY A 91 -13.03 5.90 0.25
C GLY A 91 -11.63 5.67 0.82
N ALA A 92 -11.11 6.65 1.58
CA ALA A 92 -9.82 6.54 2.26
C ALA A 92 -9.81 5.40 3.28
N LEU A 93 -10.89 5.24 4.05
CA LEU A 93 -11.06 4.14 4.98
C LEU A 93 -11.07 2.78 4.26
N THR A 94 -11.89 2.64 3.23
CA THR A 94 -12.02 1.39 2.47
C THR A 94 -10.70 0.97 1.83
N THR A 95 -10.03 1.92 1.17
CA THR A 95 -8.73 1.66 0.52
C THR A 95 -7.66 1.26 1.53
N GLU A 96 -7.64 1.87 2.72
CA GLU A 96 -6.68 1.51 3.78
C GLU A 96 -6.88 0.07 4.26
N GLN A 97 -8.13 -0.37 4.42
CA GLN A 97 -8.45 -1.73 4.87
C GLN A 97 -8.08 -2.78 3.82
N VAL A 98 -8.39 -2.51 2.55
CA VAL A 98 -8.00 -3.38 1.41
C VAL A 98 -6.47 -3.44 1.28
N MET A 99 -5.79 -2.29 1.34
CA MET A 99 -4.35 -2.20 1.23
C MET A 99 -3.66 -2.94 2.37
N THR A 100 -4.22 -2.89 3.57
CA THR A 100 -3.68 -3.58 4.74
C THR A 100 -3.70 -5.10 4.58
N VAL A 101 -4.81 -5.67 4.12
CA VAL A 101 -4.90 -7.11 3.84
C VAL A 101 -3.92 -7.50 2.74
N ASN A 102 -3.83 -6.71 1.66
CA ASN A 102 -2.91 -6.99 0.56
C ASN A 102 -1.44 -6.89 0.99
N LYS A 103 -1.07 -5.91 1.81
CA LYS A 103 0.29 -5.78 2.39
C LYS A 103 0.62 -6.94 3.32
N ALA A 104 -0.34 -7.39 4.14
CA ALA A 104 -0.14 -8.54 5.00
C ALA A 104 0.10 -9.83 4.19
N ARG A 105 -0.67 -10.03 3.11
CA ARG A 105 -0.46 -11.13 2.15
C ARG A 105 0.89 -11.06 1.46
N ALA A 106 1.32 -9.88 1.00
CA ALA A 106 2.62 -9.69 0.38
C ALA A 106 3.77 -10.06 1.33
N ARG A 107 3.70 -9.61 2.59
CA ARG A 107 4.67 -9.98 3.63
C ARG A 107 4.73 -11.49 3.89
N ARG A 108 3.57 -12.16 3.95
CA ARG A 108 3.52 -13.63 4.10
C ARG A 108 4.17 -14.36 2.92
N GLN A 109 4.09 -13.81 1.72
CA GLN A 109 4.72 -14.35 0.52
C GLN A 109 6.21 -14.01 0.41
N GLY A 110 6.81 -13.36 1.42
CA GLY A 110 8.20 -12.90 1.36
C GLY A 110 8.42 -11.73 0.40
N LYS A 111 7.34 -11.18 -0.20
CA LYS A 111 7.40 -9.94 -0.98
C LYS A 111 7.47 -8.78 0.01
N SER A 112 8.69 -8.48 0.43
CA SER A 112 8.96 -7.31 1.24
C SER A 112 8.60 -6.06 0.42
N THR A 113 7.80 -5.16 0.98
CA THR A 113 7.68 -3.79 0.47
C THR A 113 8.89 -2.98 0.93
N SER A 114 10.09 -3.53 0.76
CA SER A 114 11.32 -2.82 1.00
C SER A 114 11.41 -1.76 -0.09
N THR A 115 11.71 -0.52 0.29
CA THR A 115 12.15 0.52 -0.64
C THR A 115 13.25 0.00 -1.58
N VAL A 116 14.10 -0.92 -1.11
CA VAL A 116 15.13 -1.62 -1.90
C VAL A 116 14.58 -2.36 -3.13
N ASP A 117 13.43 -3.03 -3.04
CA ASP A 117 12.81 -3.71 -4.18
C ASP A 117 12.23 -2.72 -5.20
N GLN A 118 11.78 -1.56 -4.70
CA GLN A 118 11.28 -0.45 -5.52
C GLN A 118 12.44 0.31 -6.21
N PHE A 119 13.58 0.44 -5.54
CA PHE A 119 14.82 0.97 -6.12
C PHE A 119 15.39 0.03 -7.19
N ASN A 120 15.45 -1.29 -6.93
CA ASN A 120 15.90 -2.28 -7.91
C ASN A 120 14.97 -2.35 -9.13
N MET A 121 13.65 -2.25 -8.95
CA MET A 121 12.71 -2.14 -10.05
C MET A 121 12.97 -0.87 -10.88
N ASN A 122 13.12 0.29 -10.25
CA ASN A 122 13.40 1.54 -10.96
C ASN A 122 14.74 1.51 -11.73
N ASP A 123 15.78 0.92 -11.15
CA ASP A 123 17.09 0.76 -11.80
C ASP A 123 17.02 -0.22 -12.99
N LYS A 124 16.22 -1.29 -12.87
CA LYS A 124 15.94 -2.22 -13.97
C LYS A 124 15.17 -1.55 -15.12
N TYR A 125 14.18 -0.72 -14.81
CA TYR A 125 13.45 0.05 -15.83
C TYR A 125 14.34 1.09 -16.51
N ALA A 126 15.28 1.72 -15.78
CA ALA A 126 16.26 2.63 -16.36
C ALA A 126 17.19 1.90 -17.35
N LYS A 127 17.73 0.74 -16.97
CA LYS A 127 18.59 -0.11 -17.83
C LYS A 127 17.87 -0.62 -19.08
N LEU A 128 16.60 -1.02 -18.95
CA LEU A 128 15.76 -1.42 -20.10
C LEU A 128 15.51 -0.26 -21.07
N LYS A 129 15.35 0.96 -20.55
CA LYS A 129 15.16 2.16 -21.37
C LYS A 129 16.44 2.51 -22.14
N GLU A 130 17.61 2.42 -21.49
CA GLU A 130 18.90 2.61 -22.16
C GLU A 130 19.16 1.57 -23.25
N LEU A 131 18.86 0.29 -22.98
CA LEU A 131 18.99 -0.78 -23.98
C LEU A 131 18.13 -0.55 -25.22
N LYS A 132 16.89 -0.10 -25.02
CA LYS A 132 15.99 0.24 -26.13
C LYS A 132 16.56 1.38 -26.97
N LEU A 133 17.15 2.38 -26.32
CA LEU A 133 17.72 3.56 -26.97
C LEU A 133 18.96 3.18 -27.81
N LYS A 134 19.83 2.30 -27.29
CA LYS A 134 20.97 1.75 -28.04
C LYS A 134 20.54 0.93 -29.26
N HIS A 135 19.47 0.15 -29.14
CA HIS A 135 18.91 -0.60 -30.27
C HIS A 135 18.32 0.33 -31.33
N GLU A 136 17.56 1.35 -30.92
CA GLU A 136 17.00 2.35 -31.84
C GLU A 136 18.08 3.18 -32.56
N ASN A 137 19.23 3.41 -31.91
CA ASN A 137 20.41 4.04 -32.52
C ASN A 137 21.26 3.10 -33.39
N ASN A 138 20.85 1.84 -33.59
CA ASN A 138 21.62 0.78 -34.27
C ASN A 138 23.01 0.53 -33.67
N GLU A 139 23.22 0.85 -32.38
CA GLU A 139 24.49 0.60 -31.67
C GLU A 139 24.64 -0.88 -31.27
N ILE A 140 23.51 -1.60 -31.16
CA ILE A 140 23.46 -3.03 -30.84
C ILE A 140 22.54 -3.76 -31.82
N SER A 141 22.84 -5.03 -32.09
CA SER A 141 22.01 -5.86 -32.95
C SER A 141 20.71 -6.28 -32.25
N THR A 142 19.70 -6.64 -33.05
CA THR A 142 18.40 -7.11 -32.53
C THR A 142 18.53 -8.39 -31.70
N GLU A 143 19.51 -9.24 -32.01
CA GLU A 143 19.76 -10.48 -31.27
C GLU A 143 20.38 -10.20 -29.89
N GLU A 144 21.36 -9.30 -29.83
CA GLU A 144 21.97 -8.85 -28.57
C GLU A 144 20.95 -8.15 -27.67
N PHE A 145 20.08 -7.32 -28.23
CA PHE A 145 19.00 -6.68 -27.48
C PHE A 145 18.06 -7.69 -26.82
N GLN A 146 17.66 -8.76 -27.51
CA GLN A 146 16.76 -9.77 -26.94
C GLN A 146 17.45 -10.58 -25.84
N ILE A 147 18.72 -10.93 -26.02
CA ILE A 147 19.50 -11.67 -25.04
C ILE A 147 19.70 -10.83 -23.76
N GLU A 148 20.09 -9.57 -23.88
CA GLU A 148 20.33 -8.71 -22.71
C GLU A 148 19.03 -8.32 -22.00
N LYS A 149 17.95 -8.10 -22.76
CA LYS A 149 16.61 -7.90 -22.20
C LYS A 149 16.16 -9.12 -21.39
N GLN A 150 16.33 -10.32 -21.93
CA GLN A 150 15.93 -11.56 -21.26
C GLN A 150 16.78 -11.79 -20.00
N LYS A 151 18.09 -11.57 -20.08
CA LYS A 151 19.00 -11.67 -18.93
C LYS A 151 18.65 -10.70 -17.81
N LEU A 152 18.27 -9.46 -18.14
CA LEU A 152 17.79 -8.48 -17.16
C LEU A 152 16.43 -8.89 -16.56
N LEU A 153 15.55 -9.51 -17.35
CA LEU A 153 14.26 -9.99 -16.88
C LEU A 153 14.42 -11.19 -15.92
N ASP A 154 15.35 -12.10 -16.21
CA ASP A 154 15.58 -13.36 -15.50
C ASP A 154 16.51 -13.27 -14.28
N SER A 155 17.19 -12.13 -14.05
CA SER A 155 18.09 -11.94 -12.89
C SER A 155 17.37 -11.78 -11.54
N VAL A 156 16.29 -12.52 -11.31
CA VAL A 156 15.46 -12.55 -10.09
C VAL A 156 15.91 -13.64 -9.14
#